data_AF-A0A7G8VBY8-F1
#
_entry.id   AF-A0A7G8VBY8-F1
#
_cell.length_a   1.000
_cell.length_b   1.000
_cell.length_c   1.000
_cell.angle_alpha   90.00
_cell.angle_beta   90.00
_cell.angle_gamma   90.00
#
_symmetry.space_group_name_H-M   'P 1'
#
loop_
_entity.id
_entity.type
_entity.pdbx_description
1 polymer ?
#
loop_
_entity_poly.entity_id
_entity_poly.type
_entity_poly.pdbx_seq_one_letter_code
_entity_poly.pdbx_strand_id
1 'polypeptide(L)'
;MNKEIVLESLTRALESWVRNASAQQLWQVHDVGGLGASIHAEGDIVQVRIALGGPRGALSDIGKTDGRLPVTEAFRGNGGTDWGTPPPQGSLAREQWFLSSEVAQAHARQYLMAEVGEKRDVLARFVDDWAALQGGVQGSAS
;
A
#
# COMPACT_ATOMS: atom_id res chain seq x y z
N MET A 1 14.73 21.12 0.09
CA MET A 1 14.05 19.88 -0.32
C MET A 1 12.62 20.21 -0.68
N ASN A 2 12.17 19.96 -1.92
CA ASN A 2 10.79 20.24 -2.33
C ASN A 2 9.87 19.08 -1.87
N LYS A 3 8.88 19.39 -1.04
CA LYS A 3 7.87 18.43 -0.54
C LYS A 3 7.14 17.71 -1.67
N GLU A 4 6.87 18.42 -2.76
CA GLU A 4 6.14 17.87 -3.91
C GLU A 4 6.95 16.76 -4.61
N ILE A 5 8.28 16.93 -4.74
CA ILE A 5 9.17 15.90 -5.28
C ILE A 5 9.13 14.64 -4.40
N VAL A 6 9.21 14.80 -3.09
CA VAL A 6 9.16 13.66 -2.15
C VAL A 6 7.81 12.94 -2.20
N LEU A 7 6.71 13.69 -2.26
CA LEU A 7 5.36 13.14 -2.39
C LEU A 7 5.16 12.37 -3.69
N GLU A 8 5.65 12.89 -4.82
CA GLU A 8 5.60 12.20 -6.10
C GLU A 8 6.47 10.94 -6.11
N SER A 9 7.69 11.01 -5.56
CA SER A 9 8.56 9.84 -5.42
C SER A 9 7.92 8.77 -4.54
N LEU A 10 7.26 9.16 -3.45
CA LEU A 10 6.53 8.24 -2.56
C LEU A 10 5.36 7.57 -3.29
N THR A 11 4.53 8.35 -3.99
CA THR A 11 3.41 7.84 -4.78
C THR A 11 3.90 6.83 -5.82
N ARG A 12 4.93 7.18 -6.60
CA ARG A 12 5.52 6.30 -7.62
C ARG A 12 6.11 5.03 -7.02
N ALA A 13 6.75 5.12 -5.85
CA ALA A 13 7.30 3.97 -5.15
C ALA A 13 6.20 3.02 -4.66
N LEU A 14 5.08 3.56 -4.14
CA LEU A 14 3.90 2.78 -3.77
C LEU A 14 3.30 2.08 -4.98
N GLU A 15 3.00 2.80 -6.05
CA GLU A 15 2.47 2.20 -7.27
C GLU A 15 3.40 1.11 -7.84
N SER A 16 4.71 1.36 -7.84
CA SER A 16 5.69 0.37 -8.28
C SER A 16 5.67 -0.87 -7.39
N TRP A 17 5.58 -0.69 -6.07
CA TRP A 17 5.44 -1.78 -5.13
C TRP A 17 4.17 -2.61 -5.41
N VAL A 18 3.02 -1.96 -5.61
CA VAL A 18 1.74 -2.65 -5.90
C VAL A 18 1.82 -3.48 -7.18
N ARG A 19 2.47 -2.99 -8.23
CA ARG A 19 2.67 -3.73 -9.49
C ARG A 19 3.51 -4.99 -9.29
N ASN A 20 4.52 -4.92 -8.43
CA ASN A 20 5.52 -5.98 -8.26
C ASN A 20 5.31 -6.86 -7.03
N ALA A 21 4.34 -6.54 -6.16
CA ALA A 21 4.05 -7.29 -4.95
C ALA A 21 3.62 -8.73 -5.28
N SER A 22 4.18 -9.69 -4.54
CA SER A 22 3.75 -11.09 -4.60
C SER A 22 2.35 -11.26 -4.02
N ALA A 23 1.71 -12.40 -4.30
CA ALA A 23 0.40 -12.74 -3.73
C ALA A 23 0.44 -12.68 -2.19
N GLN A 24 1.48 -13.22 -1.56
CA GLN A 24 1.60 -13.19 -0.11
C GLN A 24 1.74 -11.77 0.45
N GLN A 25 2.48 -10.91 -0.25
CA GLN A 25 2.64 -9.51 0.15
C GLN A 25 1.33 -8.72 0.02
N LEU A 26 0.58 -8.94 -1.06
CA LEU A 26 -0.74 -8.33 -1.22
C LEU A 26 -1.70 -8.80 -0.14
N TRP A 27 -1.75 -10.11 0.13
CA TRP A 27 -2.60 -10.66 1.19
C TRP A 27 -2.29 -10.02 2.53
N GLN A 28 -1.00 -9.93 2.90
CA GLN A 28 -0.59 -9.33 4.17
C GLN A 28 -1.07 -7.88 4.31
N VAL A 29 -0.94 -7.06 3.26
CA VAL A 29 -1.44 -5.68 3.27
C VAL A 29 -2.95 -5.65 3.47
N HIS A 30 -3.68 -6.49 2.75
CA HIS A 30 -5.15 -6.53 2.85
C HIS A 30 -5.65 -7.06 4.20
N ASP A 31 -4.96 -8.02 4.79
CA ASP A 31 -5.34 -8.65 6.05
C ASP A 31 -4.97 -7.78 7.25
N VAL A 32 -3.69 -7.41 7.37
CA VAL A 32 -3.15 -6.75 8.58
C VAL A 32 -2.56 -5.36 8.32
N GLY A 33 -2.49 -4.93 7.06
CA GLY A 33 -1.85 -3.67 6.67
C GLY A 33 -0.33 -3.74 6.78
N GLY A 34 0.29 -2.62 7.15
CA GLY A 34 1.71 -2.55 7.49
C GLY A 34 2.63 -2.13 6.36
N LEU A 35 2.10 -1.45 5.34
CA LEU A 35 2.93 -0.69 4.41
C LEU A 35 3.70 0.40 5.19
N GLY A 36 5.00 0.47 4.93
CA GLY A 36 5.88 1.52 5.42
C GLY A 36 6.78 2.02 4.30
N ALA A 37 7.27 3.25 4.45
CA ALA A 37 8.22 3.85 3.53
C ALA A 37 9.47 4.32 4.27
N SER A 38 10.63 4.10 3.66
CA SER A 38 11.88 4.76 4.04
C SER A 38 12.26 5.74 2.95
N ILE A 39 12.44 7.01 3.33
CA ILE A 39 12.82 8.10 2.43
C ILE A 39 14.26 8.49 2.76
N HIS A 40 15.14 8.40 1.76
CA HIS A 40 16.50 8.92 1.81
C HIS A 40 16.61 10.07 0.81
N ALA A 41 17.10 11.22 1.26
CA ALA A 41 17.16 12.41 0.42
C ALA A 41 18.53 13.09 0.58
N GLU A 42 19.24 13.27 -0.53
CA GLU A 42 20.57 13.87 -0.60
C GLU A 42 20.60 14.91 -1.71
N GLY A 43 20.74 16.19 -1.34
CA GLY A 43 20.60 17.30 -2.28
C GLY A 43 19.21 17.32 -2.92
N ASP A 44 19.17 17.14 -4.25
CA ASP A 44 17.94 17.04 -5.05
C ASP A 44 17.54 15.59 -5.38
N ILE A 45 18.31 14.60 -4.91
CA ILE A 45 18.03 13.19 -5.14
C ILE A 45 17.16 12.66 -4.01
N VAL A 46 15.98 12.15 -4.35
CA VAL A 46 15.06 11.51 -3.41
C VAL A 46 14.91 10.03 -3.79
N GLN A 47 15.23 9.15 -2.84
CA GLN A 47 15.01 7.71 -2.96
C GLN A 47 13.96 7.27 -1.95
N VAL A 48 12.90 6.64 -2.44
CA VAL A 48 11.85 6.07 -1.59
C VAL A 48 11.80 4.57 -1.78
N ARG A 49 11.79 3.83 -0.67
CA ARG A 49 11.61 2.38 -0.66
C ARG A 49 10.40 2.01 0.17
N ILE A 50 9.54 1.16 -0.39
CA ILE A 50 8.35 0.61 0.27
C ILE A 50 8.66 -0.79 0.78
N ALA A 51 8.29 -1.06 2.03
CA ALA A 51 8.47 -2.36 2.65
C ALA A 51 7.29 -2.71 3.56
N LEU A 52 7.10 -4.01 3.81
CA LEU A 52 6.17 -4.51 4.80
C LEU A 52 6.85 -4.57 6.18
N GLY A 53 6.10 -4.21 7.22
CA GLY A 53 6.62 -4.26 8.60
C GLY A 53 7.58 -3.12 8.94
N GLY A 54 7.53 -2.01 8.18
CA GLY A 54 8.19 -0.77 8.57
C GLY A 54 7.55 -0.14 9.82
N PRO A 55 8.10 0.99 10.31
CA PRO A 55 7.50 1.74 11.42
C PRO A 55 6.03 2.03 11.14
N ARG A 56 5.16 1.74 12.12
CA ARG A 56 3.73 2.05 11.99
C ARG A 56 3.55 3.55 11.83
N GLY A 57 2.82 3.94 10.80
CA GLY A 57 2.55 5.34 10.47
C GLY A 57 1.35 5.46 9.53
N ALA A 58 1.14 6.65 8.97
CA ALA A 58 -0.02 6.94 8.12
C ALA A 58 -0.20 5.96 6.94
N LEU A 59 0.89 5.37 6.44
CA LEU A 59 0.86 4.40 5.35
C LEU A 59 0.37 3.01 5.77
N SER A 60 0.42 2.67 7.06
CA SER A 60 0.17 1.31 7.55
C SER A 60 -1.25 0.83 7.35
N ASP A 61 -2.20 1.75 7.22
CA ASP A 61 -3.61 1.44 7.00
C ASP A 61 -4.01 1.53 5.51
N ILE A 62 -3.09 1.88 4.62
CA ILE A 62 -3.34 1.85 3.17
C ILE A 62 -3.48 0.39 2.72
N GLY A 63 -4.55 0.12 1.98
CA GLY A 63 -4.86 -1.20 1.47
C GLY A 63 -5.45 -2.17 2.48
N LYS A 64 -5.49 -1.81 3.77
CA LYS A 64 -5.98 -2.69 4.81
C LYS A 64 -7.51 -2.80 4.72
N THR A 65 -7.98 -4.03 4.55
CA THR A 65 -9.40 -4.36 4.46
C THR A 65 -9.83 -5.39 5.52
N ASP A 66 -8.95 -5.77 6.45
CA ASP A 66 -9.16 -6.89 7.38
C ASP A 66 -9.51 -8.20 6.63
N GLY A 67 -8.88 -8.40 5.48
CA GLY A 67 -9.13 -9.51 4.56
C GLY A 67 -10.46 -9.40 3.80
N ARG A 68 -11.21 -8.31 3.99
CA ARG A 68 -12.40 -7.95 3.17
C ARG A 68 -11.94 -7.36 1.85
N LEU A 69 -11.26 -8.19 1.06
CA LEU A 69 -11.08 -7.90 -0.35
C LEU A 69 -12.43 -7.45 -0.91
N PRO A 70 -12.48 -6.31 -1.62
CA PRO A 70 -13.73 -5.76 -2.09
C PRO A 70 -14.44 -6.83 -2.91
N VAL A 71 -15.48 -7.44 -2.30
CA VAL A 71 -16.37 -8.37 -2.98
C VAL A 71 -17.26 -7.49 -3.81
N THR A 72 -16.80 -7.08 -4.98
CA THR A 72 -17.75 -6.59 -5.95
C THR A 72 -18.49 -7.82 -6.47
N GLU A 73 -19.62 -8.14 -5.81
CA GLU A 73 -20.75 -8.82 -6.46
C GLU A 73 -21.16 -8.11 -7.77
N ALA A 74 -20.65 -6.89 -8.01
CA ALA A 74 -20.95 -5.99 -9.11
C ALA A 74 -19.83 -5.75 -10.15
N PHE A 75 -18.85 -6.65 -10.36
CA PHE A 75 -17.95 -6.49 -11.52
C PHE A 75 -17.91 -7.72 -12.44
N ARG A 76 -19.05 -8.01 -13.09
CA ARG A 76 -19.10 -8.74 -14.37
C ARG A 76 -18.51 -7.85 -15.48
N GLY A 77 -17.19 -7.72 -15.53
CA GLY A 77 -16.53 -7.20 -16.73
C GLY A 77 -16.52 -8.29 -17.80
N ASN A 78 -17.52 -8.31 -18.69
CA ASN A 78 -17.71 -9.03 -19.97
C ASN A 78 -17.00 -10.38 -20.29
N GLY A 79 -16.39 -11.07 -19.34
CA GLY A 79 -15.72 -12.34 -19.47
C GLY A 79 -16.19 -13.25 -18.35
N GLY A 80 -17.19 -14.07 -18.64
CA GLY A 80 -17.84 -14.94 -17.67
C GLY A 80 -16.92 -16.02 -17.13
N THR A 81 -16.30 -15.77 -15.98
CA THR A 81 -15.78 -16.81 -15.10
C THR A 81 -16.35 -16.55 -13.70
N ASP A 82 -17.29 -17.40 -13.28
CA ASP A 82 -17.75 -17.51 -11.90
C ASP A 82 -16.55 -17.91 -11.03
N TRP A 83 -15.90 -16.90 -10.47
CA TRP A 83 -14.92 -17.08 -9.42
C TRP A 83 -15.72 -17.36 -8.15
N GLY A 84 -15.66 -18.61 -7.67
CA GLY A 84 -16.50 -19.08 -6.56
C GLY A 84 -16.50 -18.13 -5.36
N THR A 85 -17.59 -18.17 -4.58
CA THR A 85 -17.80 -17.30 -3.41
C THR A 85 -16.57 -17.32 -2.49
N PRO A 86 -15.98 -16.16 -2.15
CA PRO A 86 -14.82 -16.12 -1.27
C PRO A 86 -15.17 -16.80 0.07
N PRO A 87 -14.26 -17.62 0.63
CA PRO A 87 -14.48 -18.23 1.94
C PRO A 87 -14.80 -17.19 3.02
N PRO A 88 -15.46 -17.57 4.14
CA PRO A 88 -15.81 -16.65 5.22
C PRO A 88 -14.61 -15.83 5.70
N GLN A 89 -14.87 -14.57 6.08
CA GLN A 89 -13.85 -13.69 6.65
C GLN A 89 -13.18 -14.36 7.87
N GLY A 90 -11.88 -14.19 8.01
CA GLY A 90 -11.10 -14.75 9.12
C GLY A 90 -10.85 -16.26 9.04
N SER A 91 -11.30 -16.94 7.97
CA SER A 91 -10.98 -18.35 7.76
C SER A 91 -9.59 -18.52 7.14
N LEU A 92 -8.85 -19.54 7.56
CA LEU A 92 -7.57 -19.94 6.93
C LEU A 92 -7.75 -20.28 5.44
N ALA A 93 -8.94 -20.76 5.06
CA ALA A 93 -9.29 -21.05 3.67
C ALA A 93 -9.28 -19.78 2.80
N ARG A 94 -9.50 -18.59 3.39
CA ARG A 94 -9.56 -17.33 2.65
C ARG A 94 -8.18 -16.88 2.16
N GLU A 95 -7.15 -17.03 2.98
CA GLU A 95 -5.77 -16.79 2.56
C GLU A 95 -5.38 -17.74 1.42
N GLN A 96 -5.60 -19.05 1.60
CA GLN A 96 -5.27 -20.05 0.59
C GLN A 96 -6.01 -19.79 -0.73
N TRP A 97 -7.29 -19.45 -0.66
CA TRP A 97 -8.08 -19.06 -1.82
C TRP A 97 -7.48 -17.84 -2.54
N PHE A 98 -7.11 -16.78 -1.81
CA PHE A 98 -6.50 -15.59 -2.40
C PHE A 98 -5.16 -15.90 -3.08
N LEU A 99 -4.29 -16.68 -2.41
CA LEU A 99 -2.99 -17.07 -2.94
C LEU A 99 -3.12 -17.93 -4.21
N SER A 100 -4.22 -18.65 -4.37
CA SER A 100 -4.52 -19.47 -5.56
C SER A 100 -5.25 -18.74 -6.69
N SER A 101 -5.74 -17.52 -6.48
CA SER A 101 -6.60 -16.80 -7.42
C SER A 101 -5.91 -15.57 -8.02
N GLU A 102 -5.41 -15.68 -9.25
CA GLU A 102 -4.81 -14.56 -9.97
C GLU A 102 -5.78 -13.39 -10.15
N VAL A 103 -7.08 -13.69 -10.34
CA VAL A 103 -8.14 -12.68 -10.43
C VAL A 103 -8.24 -11.92 -9.10
N ALA A 104 -8.32 -12.61 -7.96
CA ALA A 104 -8.38 -11.95 -6.66
C ALA A 104 -7.13 -11.06 -6.43
N GLN A 105 -5.96 -11.51 -6.85
CA GLN A 105 -4.72 -10.74 -6.76
C GLN A 105 -4.71 -9.51 -7.70
N ALA A 106 -5.24 -9.63 -8.92
CA ALA A 106 -5.38 -8.51 -9.84
C ALA A 106 -6.31 -7.43 -9.29
N HIS A 107 -7.46 -7.84 -8.73
CA HIS A 107 -8.40 -6.94 -8.08
C HIS A 107 -7.82 -6.29 -6.82
N ALA A 108 -7.09 -7.05 -5.99
CA ALA A 108 -6.37 -6.52 -4.85
C ALA A 108 -5.36 -5.43 -5.26
N ARG A 109 -4.66 -5.60 -6.39
CA ARG A 109 -3.77 -4.57 -6.94
C ARG A 109 -4.55 -3.34 -7.43
N GLN A 110 -5.66 -3.53 -8.15
CA GLN A 110 -6.49 -2.42 -8.62
C GLN A 110 -7.03 -1.58 -7.46
N TYR A 111 -7.56 -2.23 -6.43
CA TYR A 111 -8.02 -1.55 -5.23
C TYR A 111 -6.88 -0.78 -4.57
N LEU A 112 -5.71 -1.40 -4.40
CA LEU A 112 -4.58 -0.76 -3.75
C LEU A 112 -4.05 0.44 -4.57
N MET A 113 -4.07 0.35 -5.90
CA MET A 113 -3.76 1.49 -6.79
C MET A 113 -4.76 2.63 -6.62
N ALA A 114 -6.05 2.33 -6.57
CA ALA A 114 -7.08 3.34 -6.35
C ALA A 114 -6.91 4.02 -4.98
N GLU A 115 -6.69 3.24 -3.91
CA GLU A 115 -6.44 3.77 -2.58
C GLU A 115 -5.20 4.68 -2.52
N VAL A 116 -4.10 4.32 -3.20
CA VAL A 116 -2.90 5.18 -3.27
C VAL A 116 -3.21 6.53 -3.92
N GLY A 117 -4.06 6.55 -4.94
CA GLY A 117 -4.51 7.79 -5.59
C GLY A 117 -5.49 8.61 -4.75
N GLU A 118 -6.47 7.95 -4.13
CA GLU A 118 -7.52 8.58 -3.32
C GLU A 118 -6.98 9.10 -1.98
N LYS A 119 -6.07 8.37 -1.34
CA LYS A 119 -5.47 8.74 -0.05
C LYS A 119 -4.23 9.62 -0.21
N ARG A 120 -4.19 10.50 -1.22
CA ARG A 120 -3.07 11.43 -1.45
C ARG A 120 -2.80 12.32 -0.23
N ASP A 121 -3.83 12.71 0.52
CA ASP A 121 -3.68 13.48 1.76
C ASP A 121 -2.93 12.71 2.85
N VAL A 122 -3.13 11.39 2.95
CA VAL A 122 -2.41 10.51 3.87
C VAL A 122 -0.93 10.44 3.50
N LEU A 123 -0.63 10.36 2.20
CA LEU A 123 0.75 10.40 1.70
C LEU A 123 1.42 11.75 2.00
N ALA A 124 0.70 12.85 1.78
CA ALA A 124 1.19 14.19 2.09
C ALA A 124 1.49 14.34 3.58
N ARG A 125 0.61 13.81 4.45
CA ARG A 125 0.83 13.80 5.90
C ARG A 125 2.04 12.98 6.31
N PHE A 126 2.24 11.82 5.70
CA PHE A 126 3.44 11.01 5.94
C PHE A 126 4.72 11.79 5.59
N VAL A 127 4.73 12.50 4.47
CA VAL A 127 5.88 13.34 4.06
C VAL A 127 6.08 14.50 5.04
N ASP A 128 5.02 15.12 5.55
CA ASP A 128 5.12 16.17 6.58
C ASP A 128 5.74 15.64 7.87
N ASP A 129 5.27 14.50 8.36
CA ASP A 129 5.78 13.88 9.58
C ASP A 129 7.26 13.50 9.40
N TRP A 130 7.64 12.96 8.24
CA TRP A 130 9.04 12.68 7.90
C TRP A 130 9.91 13.96 7.85
N ALA A 131 9.42 15.02 7.20
CA ALA A 131 10.15 16.29 7.08
C ALA A 131 10.38 16.95 8.45
N ALA A 132 9.39 16.88 9.35
CA ALA A 132 9.52 17.37 10.72
C ALA A 132 10.62 16.61 11.50
N LEU A 133 10.75 15.29 11.29
CA LEU A 133 11.82 14.50 11.90
C LEU A 133 13.20 14.89 11.37
N GLN A 134 13.33 15.20 10.07
CA GLN A 134 14.61 15.67 9.51
C GLN A 134 15.00 17.06 10.04
N GLY A 135 14.03 17.96 10.22
CA GLY A 135 14.25 19.28 10.81
C GLY A 135 14.66 19.24 12.29
N GLY A 136 14.15 18.26 13.06
CA GLY A 136 14.53 18.06 14.46
C GLY A 136 15.95 17.50 14.64
N VAL A 137 16.42 16.66 13.71
CA VAL A 137 17.77 16.11 13.72
C VAL A 137 18.84 17.19 13.46
N GLN A 138 18.52 18.24 12.70
CA GLN A 138 19.42 19.39 12.51
C GLN A 138 19.44 20.37 13.70
N GLY A 139 18.47 20.30 14.61
CA GLY A 139 18.33 21.23 15.73
C GLY A 139 18.94 20.79 17.07
N SER A 140 19.59 19.62 17.14
CA SER A 140 20.11 19.05 18.40
C SER A 140 21.63 19.11 18.55
N ALA A 141 22.32 19.93 17.75
CA ALA A 141 23.71 20.29 17.97
C ALA A 141 23.78 21.75 18.43
N SER A 142 23.70 21.97 19.73
CA SER A 142 24.04 23.25 20.38
C SER A 142 24.77 22.95 21.69
#